data_AF-A0A7M2WQ01-F1
#
_entry.id   AF-A0A7M2WQ01-F1
#
_cell.length_a   1.000
_cell.length_b   1.000
_cell.length_c   1.000
_cell.angle_alpha   90.00
_cell.angle_beta   90.00
_cell.angle_gamma   90.00
#
_symmetry.space_group_name_H-M   'P 1'
#
loop_
_entity.id
_entity.type
_entity.pdbx_description
1 polymer ?
#
loop_
_entity_poly.entity_id
_entity_poly.type
_entity_poly.pdbx_seq_one_letter_code
_entity_poly.pdbx_strand_id
1 'polypeptide(L)'
;MIHGQINVVQNDGGNLATSISLSTPVASPGFGLNGGNRGDYNLSLNMTYADGIVMSHVRQNGRDNDAVGGGLGGADGAPFGGIRFASTAVDRVGAGWFVPVFNSSNATDAGGDEFNINVAAAYFPYTEYLGGHLRNAAGTNGGPNDQLASATSSLVLGTHVVDLSTATTPAPGQTLIDFRTLNANTRSGPILASSASGILLATGGKNEDNYAMTRANADGTFTVLSHDNGANGASFEQDYVAFVYVAADDPNVVAMGRVLNDGTAVAGTSSGAYSITKGPTGIWYLTVNGHSDATGTLMITANAEAAGNTPDNLLTYEWDPINSRFEIQTRDLPGVGLQDAGTGVAAFSFAFFAVPEPTALGLIVPAGLLALRRHRRCKIE
;
A
#
# COMPACT_ATOMS: atom_id res chain seq x y z
N MET A 1 11.28 9.55 4.23
CA MET A 1 10.45 8.56 3.48
C MET A 1 10.46 8.83 1.98
N ILE A 2 10.34 7.79 1.14
CA ILE A 2 10.17 7.91 -0.32
C ILE A 2 8.84 7.25 -0.71
N HIS A 3 7.97 7.91 -1.48
CA HIS A 3 6.68 7.35 -1.88
C HIS A 3 6.19 7.94 -3.20
N GLY A 4 5.25 7.26 -3.86
CA GLY A 4 4.64 7.75 -5.08
C GLY A 4 3.49 6.89 -5.57
N GLN A 5 2.84 7.40 -6.60
CA GLN A 5 1.81 6.71 -7.34
C GLN A 5 2.39 6.19 -8.66
N ILE A 6 1.92 5.03 -9.09
CA ILE A 6 2.31 4.38 -10.34
C ILE A 6 1.05 4.29 -11.19
N ASN A 7 1.09 4.96 -12.34
CA ASN A 7 0.09 4.83 -13.38
C ASN A 7 0.63 3.89 -14.45
N VAL A 8 -0.17 2.88 -14.79
CA VAL A 8 0.10 1.93 -15.87
C VAL A 8 -0.95 2.03 -16.95
N VAL A 9 -0.51 2.10 -18.20
CA VAL A 9 -1.34 1.95 -19.40
C VAL A 9 -0.91 0.66 -20.08
N GLN A 10 -1.87 -0.22 -20.36
CA GLN A 10 -1.62 -1.40 -21.19
C GLN A 10 -1.73 -1.00 -22.66
N ASN A 11 -0.69 -1.30 -23.43
CA ASN A 11 -0.60 -0.98 -24.86
C ASN A 11 -1.07 -2.16 -25.72
N ASP A 12 -0.78 -3.39 -25.28
CA ASP A 12 -1.17 -4.66 -25.92
C ASP A 12 -1.22 -5.80 -24.89
N GLY A 13 -1.61 -7.01 -25.32
CA GLY A 13 -1.73 -8.19 -24.46
C GLY A 13 -0.42 -8.96 -24.19
N GLY A 14 0.70 -8.51 -24.73
CA GLY A 14 2.02 -9.12 -24.53
C GLY A 14 2.57 -8.92 -23.11
N ASN A 15 3.69 -9.58 -22.84
CA ASN A 15 4.45 -9.41 -21.59
C ASN A 15 5.86 -8.87 -21.88
N LEU A 16 5.93 -7.74 -22.57
CA LEU A 16 7.18 -7.04 -22.88
C LEU A 16 7.17 -5.65 -22.23
N ALA A 17 8.36 -5.04 -22.12
CA ALA A 17 8.46 -3.67 -21.63
C ALA A 17 7.70 -2.64 -22.51
N THR A 18 7.46 -2.98 -23.78
CA THR A 18 6.65 -2.16 -24.70
C THR A 18 5.15 -2.43 -24.60
N SER A 19 4.74 -3.53 -23.97
CA SER A 19 3.32 -3.88 -23.77
C SER A 19 2.64 -2.99 -22.73
N ILE A 20 3.43 -2.22 -21.97
CA ILE A 20 2.92 -1.25 -21.01
C ILE A 20 3.65 0.09 -21.10
N SER A 21 3.00 1.13 -20.63
CA SER A 21 3.59 2.45 -20.37
C SER A 21 3.41 2.77 -18.89
N LEU A 22 4.51 3.08 -18.20
CA LEU A 22 4.48 3.45 -16.78
C LEU A 22 4.78 4.94 -16.58
N SER A 23 4.16 5.54 -15.57
CA SER A 23 4.41 6.93 -15.17
C SER A 23 4.17 7.15 -13.67
N THR A 24 4.79 8.20 -13.12
CA THR A 24 4.61 8.59 -11.72
C THR A 24 3.94 9.97 -11.63
N PRO A 25 2.60 10.06 -11.63
CA PRO A 25 1.91 11.35 -11.61
C PRO A 25 2.16 12.15 -10.34
N VAL A 26 2.45 11.46 -9.23
CA VAL A 26 2.79 12.03 -7.93
C VAL A 26 3.92 11.21 -7.33
N ALA A 27 4.98 11.88 -6.89
CA ALA A 27 6.18 11.25 -6.35
C ALA A 27 6.89 12.19 -5.39
N SER A 28 7.32 11.68 -4.23
CA SER A 28 8.29 12.36 -3.40
C SER A 28 9.67 12.34 -4.06
N PRO A 29 10.61 13.21 -3.65
CA PRO A 29 12.01 13.12 -4.10
C PRO A 29 12.58 11.71 -3.92
N GLY A 30 13.24 11.19 -4.96
CA GLY A 30 13.86 9.87 -4.96
C GLY A 30 12.95 8.70 -5.34
N PHE A 31 11.65 8.92 -5.55
CA PHE A 31 10.75 7.91 -6.10
C PHE A 31 10.78 7.96 -7.64
N GLY A 32 10.93 6.80 -8.28
CA GLY A 32 10.91 6.69 -9.73
C GLY A 32 10.67 5.26 -10.20
N LEU A 33 10.72 5.08 -11.52
CA LEU A 33 10.51 3.80 -12.19
C LEU A 33 11.69 3.49 -13.10
N ASN A 34 12.03 2.22 -13.28
CA ASN A 34 13.11 1.79 -14.17
C ASN A 34 12.66 0.69 -15.17
N GLY A 35 11.43 0.85 -15.66
CA GLY A 35 10.79 -0.10 -16.57
C GLY A 35 9.89 -1.10 -15.85
N GLY A 36 9.59 -2.20 -16.52
CA GLY A 36 8.62 -3.18 -16.09
C GLY A 36 8.08 -3.94 -17.29
N ASN A 37 7.16 -4.86 -17.05
CA ASN A 37 6.39 -5.56 -18.06
C ASN A 37 4.95 -5.71 -17.54
N ARG A 38 4.14 -6.59 -18.13
CA ARG A 38 2.76 -6.77 -17.66
C ARG A 38 2.78 -7.36 -16.25
N GLY A 39 2.12 -6.69 -15.31
CA GLY A 39 2.06 -7.12 -13.91
C GLY A 39 3.29 -6.72 -13.08
N ASP A 40 4.49 -6.56 -13.64
CA ASP A 40 5.69 -6.20 -12.86
C ASP A 40 6.17 -4.76 -13.08
N TYR A 41 6.15 -3.93 -12.05
CA TYR A 41 6.61 -2.53 -12.11
C TYR A 41 7.93 -2.34 -11.37
N ASN A 42 9.03 -2.13 -12.10
CA ASN A 42 10.34 -1.94 -11.49
C ASN A 42 10.48 -0.54 -10.90
N LEU A 43 10.81 -0.47 -9.62
CA LEU A 43 11.03 0.78 -8.92
C LEU A 43 12.48 1.25 -9.06
N SER A 44 12.65 2.55 -9.25
CA SER A 44 13.92 3.25 -9.13
C SER A 44 13.92 4.01 -7.82
N LEU A 45 14.47 3.38 -6.78
CA LEU A 45 14.66 3.97 -5.46
C LEU A 45 16.16 4.12 -5.25
N ASN A 46 16.64 5.27 -4.81
CA ASN A 46 18.06 5.47 -4.46
C ASN A 46 18.42 4.79 -3.12
N MET A 47 17.82 3.64 -2.84
CA MET A 47 17.85 2.91 -1.56
C MET A 47 17.92 1.41 -1.84
N THR A 48 18.53 0.67 -0.92
CA THR A 48 18.66 -0.79 -1.03
C THR A 48 17.62 -1.51 -0.19
N TYR A 49 17.37 -2.79 -0.46
CA TYR A 49 16.49 -3.61 0.37
C TYR A 49 17.03 -3.86 1.79
N ALA A 50 18.32 -3.63 2.04
CA ALA A 50 18.92 -3.79 3.37
C ALA A 50 18.57 -2.64 4.31
N ASP A 51 18.23 -1.46 3.76
CA ASP A 51 18.05 -0.22 4.52
C ASP A 51 16.57 0.09 4.83
N GLY A 52 15.64 -0.71 4.31
CA GLY A 52 14.21 -0.45 4.45
C GLY A 52 13.32 -1.45 3.69
N ILE A 53 12.04 -1.14 3.66
CA ILE A 53 11.00 -1.98 3.06
C ILE A 53 10.05 -1.16 2.18
N VAL A 54 9.63 -1.74 1.05
CA VAL A 54 8.58 -1.18 0.20
C VAL A 54 7.24 -1.80 0.58
N MET A 55 6.19 -0.99 0.70
CA MET A 55 4.80 -1.42 0.68
C MET A 55 4.17 -1.02 -0.65
N SER A 56 3.24 -1.84 -1.17
CA SER A 56 2.42 -1.47 -2.33
C SER A 56 0.95 -1.87 -2.15
N HIS A 57 0.06 -1.03 -2.68
CA HIS A 57 -1.39 -1.19 -2.60
C HIS A 57 -2.08 -0.70 -3.89
N VAL A 58 -3.20 -1.31 -4.25
CA VAL A 58 -3.99 -0.94 -5.45
C VAL A 58 -4.70 0.39 -5.25
N ARG A 59 -4.52 1.30 -6.22
CA ARG A 59 -5.09 2.66 -6.22
C ARG A 59 -6.11 2.91 -7.33
N GLN A 60 -6.80 1.85 -7.75
CA GLN A 60 -7.89 1.94 -8.71
C GLN A 60 -8.98 0.92 -8.39
N ASN A 61 -10.25 1.33 -8.39
CA ASN A 61 -11.39 0.49 -8.01
C ASN A 61 -11.88 -0.33 -9.21
N GLY A 62 -10.97 -1.13 -9.74
CA GLY A 62 -11.21 -2.03 -10.86
C GLY A 62 -10.78 -1.45 -12.21
N ARG A 63 -10.43 -2.33 -13.14
CA ARG A 63 -10.03 -1.95 -14.49
C ARG A 63 -10.47 -2.99 -15.52
N ASP A 64 -10.91 -2.49 -16.67
CA ASP A 64 -11.14 -3.28 -17.87
C ASP A 64 -9.95 -3.05 -18.83
N ASN A 65 -9.26 -4.13 -19.20
CA ASN A 65 -8.13 -4.11 -20.14
C ASN A 65 -8.49 -4.80 -21.48
N ASP A 66 -9.75 -5.18 -21.71
CA ASP A 66 -10.19 -6.06 -22.81
C ASP A 66 -9.81 -5.48 -24.18
N ALA A 67 -10.02 -4.17 -24.35
CA ALA A 67 -9.87 -3.47 -25.63
C ALA A 67 -8.43 -3.49 -26.18
N VAL A 68 -7.44 -3.74 -25.33
CA VAL A 68 -6.01 -3.80 -25.68
C VAL A 68 -5.45 -5.22 -25.58
N GLY A 69 -6.33 -6.22 -25.65
CA GLY A 69 -5.97 -7.62 -25.45
C GLY A 69 -5.72 -7.91 -23.97
N GLY A 70 -6.76 -7.70 -23.15
CA GLY A 70 -6.77 -8.08 -21.73
C GLY A 70 -6.04 -9.41 -21.56
N GLY A 71 -5.11 -9.49 -20.60
CA GLY A 71 -4.07 -10.52 -20.58
C GLY A 71 -4.55 -11.93 -20.92
N LEU A 72 -3.71 -12.67 -21.64
CA LEU A 72 -3.86 -14.11 -21.89
C LEU A 72 -3.64 -14.88 -20.57
N GLY A 73 -4.58 -14.80 -19.62
CA GLY A 73 -4.43 -15.40 -18.29
C GLY A 73 -5.43 -16.49 -17.95
N GLY A 74 -6.58 -16.55 -18.63
CA GLY A 74 -7.39 -17.77 -18.55
C GLY A 74 -6.52 -18.98 -18.90
N ALA A 75 -6.73 -20.13 -18.26
CA ALA A 75 -5.95 -21.37 -18.49
C ALA A 75 -5.79 -21.77 -19.98
N ASP A 76 -6.62 -21.19 -20.86
CA ASP A 76 -6.65 -21.36 -22.31
C ASP A 76 -6.07 -20.18 -23.12
N GLY A 77 -5.42 -19.20 -22.47
CA GLY A 77 -4.96 -17.96 -23.10
C GLY A 77 -6.09 -17.02 -23.55
N ALA A 78 -7.28 -17.15 -22.97
CA ALA A 78 -8.39 -16.24 -23.26
C ALA A 78 -8.17 -14.88 -22.58
N PRO A 79 -8.53 -13.76 -23.23
CA PRO A 79 -8.49 -12.47 -22.59
C PRO A 79 -9.42 -12.45 -21.38
N PHE A 80 -8.98 -11.81 -20.28
CA PHE A 80 -9.91 -11.43 -19.22
C PHE A 80 -11.03 -10.61 -19.84
N GLY A 81 -12.28 -10.96 -19.55
CA GLY A 81 -13.43 -10.14 -19.90
C GLY A 81 -13.82 -9.22 -18.74
N GLY A 82 -14.12 -7.96 -19.05
CA GLY A 82 -14.73 -6.96 -18.18
C GLY A 82 -13.83 -6.38 -17.08
N ILE A 83 -14.47 -5.73 -16.11
CA ILE A 83 -13.78 -5.12 -14.97
C ILE A 83 -13.16 -6.20 -14.08
N ARG A 84 -11.85 -6.08 -13.84
CA ARG A 84 -11.07 -6.91 -12.93
C ARG A 84 -10.52 -6.09 -11.76
N PHE A 85 -10.26 -6.78 -10.67
CA PHE A 85 -9.60 -6.26 -9.47
C PHE A 85 -8.30 -7.02 -9.28
N ALA A 86 -7.43 -6.49 -8.43
CA ALA A 86 -6.11 -7.03 -8.27
C ALA A 86 -5.64 -7.00 -6.82
N SER A 87 -4.65 -7.85 -6.55
CA SER A 87 -3.73 -7.73 -5.43
C SER A 87 -2.37 -7.22 -5.91
N THR A 88 -1.57 -6.75 -4.98
CA THR A 88 -0.18 -6.34 -5.21
C THR A 88 0.71 -6.97 -4.14
N ALA A 89 1.91 -7.32 -4.54
CA ALA A 89 2.97 -7.72 -3.62
C ALA A 89 4.22 -6.84 -3.84
N VAL A 90 5.31 -7.18 -3.17
CA VAL A 90 6.63 -6.58 -3.39
C VAL A 90 7.68 -7.67 -3.42
N ASP A 91 8.61 -7.57 -4.37
CA ASP A 91 9.78 -8.46 -4.41
C ASP A 91 11.02 -7.71 -4.88
N ARG A 92 12.16 -8.39 -4.81
CA ARG A 92 13.49 -7.85 -5.05
C ARG A 92 13.94 -8.20 -6.45
N VAL A 93 14.52 -7.22 -7.15
CA VAL A 93 15.18 -7.44 -8.44
C VAL A 93 16.59 -6.85 -8.36
N GLY A 94 17.60 -7.74 -8.34
CA GLY A 94 18.98 -7.33 -8.06
C GLY A 94 19.09 -6.61 -6.71
N ALA A 95 19.52 -5.35 -6.72
CA ALA A 95 19.59 -4.49 -5.52
C ALA A 95 18.32 -3.65 -5.29
N GLY A 96 17.38 -3.65 -6.24
CA GLY A 96 16.17 -2.83 -6.23
C GLY A 96 14.91 -3.61 -5.84
N TRP A 97 13.78 -2.94 -6.05
CA TRP A 97 12.44 -3.44 -5.75
C TRP A 97 11.58 -3.41 -7.01
N PHE A 98 10.61 -4.30 -7.09
CA PHE A 98 9.52 -4.20 -8.04
C PHE A 98 8.19 -4.54 -7.37
N VAL A 99 7.11 -4.07 -7.98
CA VAL A 99 5.73 -4.32 -7.56
C VAL A 99 5.10 -5.26 -8.57
N PRO A 100 4.96 -6.55 -8.25
CA PRO A 100 4.12 -7.47 -9.00
C PRO A 100 2.63 -7.26 -8.67
N VAL A 101 1.78 -7.49 -9.66
CA VAL A 101 0.35 -7.19 -9.62
C VAL A 101 -0.42 -8.32 -10.31
N PHE A 102 -1.41 -8.87 -9.61
CA PHE A 102 -2.13 -10.06 -10.03
C PHE A 102 -3.63 -9.83 -10.05
N ASN A 103 -4.35 -10.33 -11.06
CA ASN A 103 -5.80 -10.33 -11.03
C ASN A 103 -6.30 -11.18 -9.86
N SER A 104 -7.38 -10.75 -9.25
CA SER A 104 -8.03 -11.52 -8.20
C SER A 104 -9.12 -12.40 -8.77
N SER A 105 -9.38 -13.52 -8.10
CA SER A 105 -10.42 -14.45 -8.55
C SER A 105 -11.78 -13.79 -8.65
N ASN A 106 -12.52 -14.18 -9.67
CA ASN A 106 -13.92 -13.82 -9.81
C ASN A 106 -14.78 -15.06 -10.09
N ALA A 107 -16.08 -14.86 -10.33
CA ALA A 107 -17.00 -15.99 -10.54
C ALA A 107 -16.65 -16.89 -11.74
N THR A 108 -15.78 -16.44 -12.64
CA THR A 108 -15.44 -17.11 -13.90
C THR A 108 -13.95 -17.38 -14.08
N ASP A 109 -13.13 -17.00 -13.10
CA ASP A 109 -11.67 -16.95 -13.20
C ASP A 109 -11.04 -17.24 -11.85
N ALA A 110 -10.06 -18.15 -11.84
CA ALA A 110 -9.35 -18.53 -10.63
C ALA A 110 -8.45 -17.41 -10.08
N GLY A 111 -8.18 -16.37 -10.88
CA GLY A 111 -7.24 -15.32 -10.50
C GLY A 111 -5.79 -15.80 -10.63
N GLY A 112 -4.87 -14.97 -10.15
CA GLY A 112 -3.46 -15.31 -10.00
C GLY A 112 -2.54 -14.98 -11.18
N ASP A 113 -3.09 -14.46 -12.27
CA ASP A 113 -2.34 -14.01 -13.42
C ASP A 113 -1.87 -12.56 -13.28
N GLU A 114 -0.71 -12.26 -13.87
CA GLU A 114 -0.23 -10.88 -14.03
C GLU A 114 -1.28 -9.96 -14.65
N PHE A 115 -1.57 -8.87 -13.96
CA PHE A 115 -2.60 -7.91 -14.37
C PHE A 115 -2.12 -6.47 -14.22
N ASN A 116 -2.51 -5.61 -15.16
CA ASN A 116 -2.15 -4.20 -15.11
C ASN A 116 -3.21 -3.36 -14.42
N ILE A 117 -2.93 -2.82 -13.24
CA ILE A 117 -3.77 -1.82 -12.57
C ILE A 117 -2.90 -0.76 -11.88
N ASN A 118 -3.43 0.46 -11.67
CA ASN A 118 -2.67 1.49 -10.98
C ASN A 118 -2.41 1.10 -9.53
N VAL A 119 -1.18 1.36 -9.05
CA VAL A 119 -0.75 1.04 -7.68
C VAL A 119 -0.07 2.24 -7.02
N ALA A 120 -0.09 2.30 -5.70
CA ALA A 120 0.75 3.17 -4.90
C ALA A 120 1.90 2.37 -4.30
N ALA A 121 3.04 3.03 -4.06
CA ALA A 121 4.16 2.42 -3.35
C ALA A 121 4.86 3.41 -2.43
N ALA A 122 5.34 2.92 -1.29
CA ALA A 122 6.09 3.70 -0.33
C ALA A 122 7.24 2.87 0.27
N TYR A 123 8.43 3.47 0.33
CA TYR A 123 9.62 2.94 0.95
C TYR A 123 9.83 3.54 2.34
N PHE A 124 9.94 2.65 3.32
CA PHE A 124 10.08 2.95 4.73
C PHE A 124 11.49 2.58 5.20
N PRO A 125 12.37 3.56 5.48
CA PRO A 125 13.71 3.27 5.95
C PRO A 125 13.71 2.72 7.38
N TYR A 126 14.50 1.68 7.63
CA TYR A 126 14.61 1.05 8.95
C TYR A 126 15.26 1.94 10.02
N THR A 127 15.87 3.05 9.62
CA THR A 127 16.33 4.09 10.56
C THR A 127 15.19 4.87 11.20
N GLU A 128 14.01 4.87 10.56
CA GLU A 128 12.83 5.63 11.01
C GLU A 128 11.70 4.68 11.46
N TYR A 129 11.55 3.54 10.79
CA TYR A 129 10.41 2.63 10.92
C TYR A 129 10.79 1.26 11.48
N LEU A 130 9.86 0.65 12.22
CA LEU A 130 9.90 -0.79 12.54
C LEU A 130 9.22 -1.54 11.39
N GLY A 131 9.95 -2.40 10.69
CA GLY A 131 9.40 -3.16 9.57
C GLY A 131 10.28 -4.33 9.17
N GLY A 132 9.76 -5.19 8.31
CA GLY A 132 10.50 -6.34 7.83
C GLY A 132 9.90 -6.97 6.59
N HIS A 133 10.77 -7.65 5.86
CA HIS A 133 10.45 -8.58 4.78
C HIS A 133 10.66 -9.99 5.31
N LEU A 134 9.57 -10.72 5.50
CA LEU A 134 9.56 -12.09 5.98
C LEU A 134 9.63 -13.07 4.81
N ARG A 135 10.50 -14.07 4.94
CA ARG A 135 10.64 -15.17 3.99
C ARG A 135 10.80 -16.48 4.74
N ASN A 136 10.70 -17.59 4.02
CA ASN A 136 11.30 -18.84 4.48
C ASN A 136 12.72 -18.99 3.96
N ALA A 137 13.61 -19.47 4.82
CA ALA A 137 15.03 -19.65 4.52
C ALA A 137 15.28 -20.66 3.40
N ALA A 138 14.32 -21.57 3.14
CA ALA A 138 14.40 -22.57 2.09
C ALA A 138 14.14 -22.01 0.69
N GLY A 139 13.51 -20.84 0.56
CA GLY A 139 13.18 -20.25 -0.72
C GLY A 139 11.98 -20.90 -1.43
N THR A 140 11.10 -21.61 -0.72
CA THR A 140 10.04 -22.47 -1.29
C THR A 140 8.64 -21.93 -1.05
N ASN A 141 7.68 -22.15 -1.93
CA ASN A 141 6.27 -21.82 -1.66
C ASN A 141 5.73 -22.60 -0.46
N GLY A 142 4.82 -22.03 0.31
CA GLY A 142 4.19 -22.74 1.44
C GLY A 142 5.08 -22.87 2.70
N GLY A 143 6.26 -22.24 2.74
CA GLY A 143 7.23 -22.40 3.82
C GLY A 143 7.11 -21.37 4.97
N PRO A 144 7.46 -21.74 6.22
CA PRO A 144 7.29 -20.89 7.40
C PRO A 144 8.10 -19.58 7.29
N ASN A 145 7.56 -18.46 7.76
CA ASN A 145 8.27 -17.18 7.82
C ASN A 145 9.35 -17.18 8.92
N ASP A 146 10.42 -17.93 8.68
CA ASP A 146 11.54 -18.21 9.58
C ASP A 146 12.82 -17.42 9.24
N GLN A 147 12.73 -16.46 8.31
CA GLN A 147 13.82 -15.59 7.90
C GLN A 147 13.38 -14.11 7.83
N LEU A 148 14.16 -13.22 8.46
CA LEU A 148 14.12 -11.78 8.21
C LEU A 148 15.04 -11.46 7.03
N ALA A 149 14.51 -11.50 5.82
CA ALA A 149 15.30 -11.24 4.61
C ALA A 149 15.81 -9.79 4.55
N SER A 150 15.07 -8.87 5.16
CA SER A 150 15.55 -7.57 5.64
C SER A 150 14.61 -7.09 6.73
N ALA A 151 15.11 -6.36 7.73
CA ALA A 151 14.30 -5.87 8.83
C ALA A 151 15.02 -4.76 9.59
N THR A 152 14.27 -3.98 10.36
CA THR A 152 14.85 -3.12 11.39
C THR A 152 15.69 -3.97 12.36
N SER A 153 16.90 -3.51 12.68
CA SER A 153 17.89 -4.29 13.43
C SER A 153 17.48 -4.69 14.85
N SER A 154 16.45 -4.05 15.40
CA SER A 154 15.85 -4.39 16.69
C SER A 154 14.90 -5.59 16.64
N LEU A 155 14.47 -6.02 15.44
CA LEU A 155 13.58 -7.16 15.27
C LEU A 155 14.35 -8.48 15.37
N VAL A 156 13.74 -9.45 16.04
CA VAL A 156 14.34 -10.75 16.36
C VAL A 156 13.29 -11.84 16.13
N LEU A 157 13.63 -12.84 15.32
CA LEU A 157 12.79 -14.03 15.10
C LEU A 157 12.58 -14.81 16.40
N GLY A 158 11.40 -15.38 16.58
CA GLY A 158 11.01 -16.10 17.79
C GLY A 158 10.71 -15.20 19.00
N THR A 159 10.95 -13.89 18.90
CA THR A 159 10.61 -12.91 19.95
C THR A 159 9.62 -11.89 19.42
N HIS A 160 10.03 -11.09 18.43
CA HIS A 160 9.21 -10.02 17.85
C HIS A 160 8.44 -10.48 16.61
N VAL A 161 8.94 -11.52 15.93
CA VAL A 161 8.32 -12.12 14.75
C VAL A 161 8.23 -13.62 14.98
N VAL A 162 7.02 -14.15 15.05
CA VAL A 162 6.76 -15.56 15.30
C VAL A 162 5.81 -16.09 14.24
N ASP A 163 6.30 -16.99 13.40
CA ASP A 163 5.46 -17.74 12.47
C ASP A 163 4.54 -18.69 13.25
N LEU A 164 3.23 -18.64 12.96
CA LEU A 164 2.23 -19.41 13.69
C LEU A 164 1.92 -20.77 13.03
N SER A 165 2.47 -21.07 11.85
CA SER A 165 2.32 -22.39 11.22
C SER A 165 3.00 -23.51 12.01
N THR A 166 4.02 -23.15 12.80
CA THR A 166 4.78 -24.07 13.65
C THR A 166 4.36 -24.02 15.13
N ALA A 167 3.31 -23.27 15.46
CA ALA A 167 2.81 -23.15 16.83
C ALA A 167 2.14 -24.46 17.32
N THR A 168 1.90 -24.56 18.63
CA THR A 168 1.20 -25.73 19.23
C THR A 168 -0.19 -25.94 18.63
N THR A 169 -0.86 -24.84 18.28
CA THR A 169 -2.06 -24.84 17.43
C THR A 169 -1.69 -24.14 16.12
N PRO A 170 -1.32 -24.90 15.07
CA PRO A 170 -0.88 -24.33 13.81
C PRO A 170 -1.90 -23.39 13.19
N ALA A 171 -1.42 -22.23 12.74
CA ALA A 171 -2.18 -21.26 11.97
C ALA A 171 -1.33 -20.87 10.73
N PRO A 172 -1.34 -21.69 9.66
CA PRO A 172 -0.58 -21.39 8.45
C PRO A 172 -1.00 -20.05 7.85
N GLY A 173 -0.05 -19.38 7.20
CA GLY A 173 -0.23 -18.05 6.62
C GLY A 173 -0.35 -16.92 7.65
N GLN A 174 -0.21 -17.20 8.94
CA GLN A 174 -0.28 -16.18 9.99
C GLN A 174 1.06 -16.01 10.69
N THR A 175 1.50 -14.76 10.83
CA THR A 175 2.70 -14.38 11.58
C THR A 175 2.35 -13.39 12.67
N LEU A 176 2.68 -13.69 13.92
CA LEU A 176 2.57 -12.77 15.03
C LEU A 176 3.72 -11.76 15.00
N ILE A 177 3.38 -10.48 15.18
CA ILE A 177 4.29 -9.36 15.27
C ILE A 177 4.13 -8.68 16.63
N ASP A 178 5.16 -8.76 17.47
CA ASP A 178 5.20 -8.16 18.80
C ASP A 178 6.26 -7.05 18.86
N PHE A 179 5.79 -5.80 18.92
CA PHE A 179 6.64 -4.63 19.09
C PHE A 179 6.58 -4.03 20.50
N ARG A 180 5.90 -4.66 21.46
CA ARG A 180 5.61 -4.04 22.77
C ARG A 180 6.86 -3.73 23.60
N THR A 181 8.00 -4.30 23.22
CA THR A 181 9.33 -4.08 23.79
C THR A 181 10.19 -3.10 22.97
N LEU A 182 9.68 -2.59 21.84
CA LEU A 182 10.39 -1.76 20.88
C LEU A 182 9.80 -0.35 20.82
N ASN A 183 10.68 0.62 20.60
CA ASN A 183 10.29 2.01 20.41
C ASN A 183 10.07 2.33 18.93
N ALA A 184 9.00 3.04 18.63
CA ALA A 184 8.78 3.71 17.35
C ALA A 184 9.06 5.21 17.48
N ASN A 185 9.58 5.82 16.42
CA ASN A 185 9.82 7.26 16.35
C ASN A 185 8.50 8.01 16.15
N THR A 186 8.32 9.11 16.89
CA THR A 186 7.19 10.03 16.71
C THR A 186 7.66 11.48 16.80
N ARG A 187 6.81 12.43 16.41
CA ARG A 187 7.07 13.87 16.54
C ARG A 187 7.26 14.28 18.00
N SER A 188 6.56 13.64 18.92
CA SER A 188 6.64 13.89 20.37
C SER A 188 7.73 13.10 21.10
N GLY A 189 8.53 12.32 20.36
CA GLY A 189 9.59 11.46 20.90
C GLY A 189 9.24 9.95 20.84
N PRO A 190 10.19 9.06 21.17
CA PRO A 190 9.95 7.62 21.03
C PRO A 190 8.83 7.11 21.93
N ILE A 191 7.96 6.24 21.40
CA ILE A 191 6.90 5.56 22.16
C ILE A 191 7.02 4.05 22.01
N LEU A 192 6.47 3.28 22.96
CA LEU A 192 6.30 1.83 22.77
C LEU A 192 5.30 1.57 21.64
N ALA A 193 5.73 0.76 20.67
CA ALA A 193 4.90 0.38 19.54
C ALA A 193 3.88 -0.69 19.94
N SER A 194 2.62 -0.49 19.57
CA SER A 194 1.54 -1.43 19.86
C SER A 194 0.35 -1.22 18.94
N SER A 195 -0.57 -2.18 18.91
CA SER A 195 -1.84 -2.06 18.22
C SER A 195 -2.77 -0.96 18.75
N ALA A 196 -2.45 -0.36 19.91
CA ALA A 196 -3.16 0.76 20.50
C ALA A 196 -2.55 2.15 20.18
N SER A 197 -1.33 2.20 19.63
CA SER A 197 -0.56 3.43 19.43
C SER A 197 -0.12 3.68 17.97
N GLY A 198 -0.65 2.90 17.03
CA GLY A 198 -0.33 2.99 15.62
C GLY A 198 -1.07 1.96 14.78
N ILE A 199 -0.64 1.83 13.54
CA ILE A 199 -1.16 0.85 12.58
C ILE A 199 -0.03 -0.01 12.02
N LEU A 200 -0.40 -1.15 11.45
CA LEU A 200 0.49 -1.98 10.65
C LEU A 200 0.02 -1.90 9.20
N LEU A 201 0.93 -1.57 8.29
CA LEU A 201 0.72 -1.75 6.86
C LEU A 201 1.37 -3.05 6.43
N ALA A 202 0.74 -3.79 5.52
CA ALA A 202 1.26 -5.04 5.01
C ALA A 202 1.01 -5.19 3.50
N THR A 203 1.83 -6.02 2.87
CA THR A 203 1.71 -6.41 1.46
C THR A 203 2.31 -7.82 1.27
N GLY A 204 1.95 -8.51 0.17
CA GLY A 204 2.62 -9.77 -0.17
C GLY A 204 4.12 -9.57 -0.37
N GLY A 205 4.94 -10.56 -0.04
CA GLY A 205 6.41 -10.44 0.00
C GLY A 205 7.14 -11.15 -1.15
N LYS A 206 6.43 -11.61 -2.18
CA LYS A 206 7.00 -12.38 -3.28
C LYS A 206 6.27 -12.08 -4.58
N ASN A 207 6.91 -12.34 -5.72
CA ASN A 207 6.27 -12.33 -7.03
C ASN A 207 5.28 -13.48 -7.21
N GLU A 208 4.21 -13.45 -6.42
CA GLU A 208 3.12 -14.40 -6.38
C GLU A 208 1.82 -13.67 -6.07
N ASP A 209 0.70 -14.30 -6.40
CA ASP A 209 -0.66 -13.80 -6.32
C ASP A 209 -1.22 -13.69 -4.89
N ASN A 210 -0.33 -13.74 -3.90
CA ASN A 210 -0.66 -13.48 -2.51
C ASN A 210 -0.71 -11.98 -2.18
N TYR A 211 -1.57 -11.64 -1.23
CA TYR A 211 -1.59 -10.35 -0.57
C TYR A 211 -1.51 -10.54 0.94
N ALA A 212 -1.27 -9.44 1.65
CA ALA A 212 -1.23 -9.46 3.10
C ALA A 212 -2.27 -8.54 3.71
N MET A 213 -2.84 -9.01 4.81
CA MET A 213 -3.75 -8.30 5.69
C MET A 213 -3.13 -8.19 7.08
N THR A 214 -3.74 -7.37 7.94
CA THR A 214 -3.32 -7.27 9.34
C THR A 214 -4.47 -7.51 10.29
N ARG A 215 -4.15 -7.97 11.50
CA ARG A 215 -5.08 -8.04 12.63
C ARG A 215 -4.45 -7.35 13.82
N ALA A 216 -5.19 -6.46 14.45
CA ALA A 216 -4.78 -5.84 15.70
C ALA A 216 -5.23 -6.74 16.86
N ASN A 217 -4.28 -7.30 17.61
CA ASN A 217 -4.64 -8.17 18.72
C ASN A 217 -4.92 -7.33 19.98
N ALA A 218 -5.85 -7.81 20.81
CA ALA A 218 -6.26 -7.13 22.04
C ALA A 218 -5.13 -6.97 23.07
N ASP A 219 -4.08 -7.77 22.97
CA ASP A 219 -2.92 -7.73 23.86
C ASP A 219 -1.85 -6.71 23.43
N GLY A 220 -2.10 -5.93 22.37
CA GLY A 220 -1.19 -4.92 21.86
C GLY A 220 -0.27 -5.39 20.71
N THR A 221 -0.31 -6.68 20.34
CA THR A 221 0.44 -7.21 19.19
C THR A 221 -0.36 -7.08 17.88
N PHE A 222 0.27 -7.48 16.77
CA PHE A 222 -0.40 -7.63 15.48
C PHE A 222 -0.26 -9.06 14.96
N THR A 223 -1.16 -9.48 14.09
CA THR A 223 -0.96 -10.64 13.20
C THR A 223 -0.89 -10.12 11.77
N VAL A 224 0.10 -10.57 10.98
CA VAL A 224 0.10 -10.42 9.52
C VAL A 224 -0.42 -11.72 8.93
N LEU A 225 -1.34 -11.62 7.98
CA LEU A 225 -2.01 -12.76 7.36
C LEU A 225 -1.71 -12.73 5.86
N SER A 226 -1.08 -13.77 5.36
CA SER A 226 -0.87 -14.01 3.94
C SER A 226 -2.07 -14.76 3.37
N HIS A 227 -2.58 -14.30 2.24
CA HIS A 227 -3.77 -14.85 1.62
C HIS A 227 -3.61 -14.92 0.10
N ASP A 228 -3.99 -16.05 -0.47
CA ASP A 228 -4.08 -16.30 -1.92
C ASP A 228 -5.26 -15.51 -2.50
N ASN A 229 -5.08 -14.78 -3.60
CA ASN A 229 -6.16 -13.94 -4.16
C ASN A 229 -7.25 -14.73 -4.92
N GLY A 230 -7.12 -16.05 -4.97
CA GLY A 230 -8.05 -17.07 -5.43
C GLY A 230 -8.79 -17.83 -4.33
N ALA A 231 -8.33 -17.74 -3.08
CA ALA A 231 -8.92 -18.45 -1.95
C ALA A 231 -10.17 -17.74 -1.36
N ASN A 232 -11.00 -18.50 -0.63
CA ASN A 232 -12.19 -18.03 0.08
C ASN A 232 -12.03 -18.17 1.60
N GLY A 233 -12.55 -17.20 2.34
CA GLY A 233 -12.71 -17.24 3.78
C GLY A 233 -11.38 -17.21 4.52
N ALA A 234 -11.29 -17.88 5.67
CA ALA A 234 -10.07 -17.87 6.49
C ALA A 234 -9.00 -18.89 6.04
N SER A 235 -8.89 -19.13 4.72
CA SER A 235 -7.96 -20.10 4.13
C SER A 235 -6.65 -19.41 3.76
N PHE A 236 -5.88 -19.06 4.78
CA PHE A 236 -4.60 -18.37 4.63
C PHE A 236 -3.53 -19.28 4.00
N GLU A 237 -2.63 -18.68 3.22
CA GLU A 237 -1.52 -19.38 2.58
C GLU A 237 -0.20 -19.00 3.24
N GLN A 238 0.66 -19.99 3.44
CA GLN A 238 1.96 -19.81 4.04
C GLN A 238 2.98 -19.27 3.03
N ASP A 239 3.07 -17.95 2.88
CA ASP A 239 4.08 -17.33 2.01
C ASP A 239 4.65 -16.03 2.56
N TYR A 240 5.53 -15.41 1.76
CA TYR A 240 6.30 -14.24 2.15
C TYR A 240 5.36 -13.06 2.36
N VAL A 241 5.66 -12.26 3.37
CA VAL A 241 4.94 -11.01 3.63
C VAL A 241 5.92 -9.92 3.98
N ALA A 242 5.53 -8.68 3.69
CA ALA A 242 6.23 -7.50 4.16
C ALA A 242 5.31 -6.67 5.04
N PHE A 243 5.87 -6.04 6.07
CA PHE A 243 5.12 -5.15 6.96
C PHE A 243 5.93 -3.94 7.39
N VAL A 244 5.21 -2.90 7.81
CA VAL A 244 5.77 -1.74 8.50
C VAL A 244 4.80 -1.18 9.53
N TYR A 245 5.31 -0.85 10.71
CA TYR A 245 4.59 -0.14 11.74
C TYR A 245 4.67 1.36 11.52
N VAL A 246 3.52 2.03 11.57
CA VAL A 246 3.41 3.49 11.51
C VAL A 246 2.78 3.97 12.81
N ALA A 247 3.51 4.77 13.58
CA ALA A 247 3.03 5.33 14.84
C ALA A 247 1.98 6.42 14.59
N ALA A 248 0.99 6.57 15.48
CA ALA A 248 -0.05 7.58 15.32
C ALA A 248 0.52 9.01 15.20
N ASP A 249 1.56 9.38 15.94
CA ASP A 249 2.21 10.71 15.83
C ASP A 249 3.47 10.69 14.94
N ASP A 250 3.47 9.89 13.87
CA ASP A 250 4.58 9.86 12.92
C ASP A 250 4.81 11.23 12.25
N PRO A 251 6.06 11.73 12.19
CA PRO A 251 6.36 13.06 11.67
C PRO A 251 6.16 13.20 10.14
N ASN A 252 6.24 12.09 9.40
CA ASN A 252 6.11 12.04 7.94
C ASN A 252 4.66 11.78 7.47
N VAL A 253 3.76 11.40 8.39
CA VAL A 253 2.36 11.13 8.09
C VAL A 253 1.53 12.40 8.25
N VAL A 254 0.71 12.71 7.25
CA VAL A 254 -0.23 13.84 7.29
C VAL A 254 -1.54 13.44 7.95
N ALA A 255 -2.05 12.25 7.63
CA ALA A 255 -3.24 11.68 8.24
C ALA A 255 -3.18 10.15 8.21
N MET A 256 -3.70 9.51 9.25
CA MET A 256 -3.79 8.05 9.33
C MET A 256 -4.88 7.63 10.30
N GLY A 257 -5.27 6.37 10.20
CA GLY A 257 -6.16 5.76 11.17
C GLY A 257 -6.39 4.27 10.91
N ARG A 258 -6.81 3.56 11.95
CA ARG A 258 -7.54 2.30 11.84
C ARG A 258 -9.04 2.59 11.88
N VAL A 259 -9.79 2.06 10.93
CA VAL A 259 -11.19 2.45 10.67
C VAL A 259 -12.11 1.26 10.91
N LEU A 260 -13.15 1.46 11.71
CA LEU A 260 -14.21 0.49 11.96
C LEU A 260 -15.22 0.43 10.81
N ASN A 261 -16.02 -0.63 10.77
CA ASN A 261 -17.03 -0.82 9.73
C ASN A 261 -18.01 0.34 9.58
N ASP A 262 -18.33 1.04 10.67
CA ASP A 262 -19.23 2.20 10.67
C ASP A 262 -18.53 3.52 10.25
N GLY A 263 -17.24 3.46 9.93
CA GLY A 263 -16.41 4.63 9.61
C GLY A 263 -15.76 5.28 10.84
N THR A 264 -16.02 4.81 12.06
CA THR A 264 -15.37 5.36 13.26
C THR A 264 -13.88 5.05 13.26
N ALA A 265 -13.05 6.05 13.55
CA ALA A 265 -11.62 5.84 13.77
C ALA A 265 -11.35 5.24 15.15
N VAL A 266 -10.46 4.25 15.23
CA VAL A 266 -10.06 3.62 16.50
C VAL A 266 -9.14 4.56 17.27
N ALA A 267 -9.53 4.90 18.50
CA ALA A 267 -8.79 5.80 19.38
C ALA A 267 -7.34 5.33 19.58
N GLY A 268 -6.41 6.28 19.64
CA GLY A 268 -4.96 6.01 19.80
C GLY A 268 -4.24 5.58 18.52
N THR A 269 -4.97 5.25 17.45
CA THR A 269 -4.38 4.87 16.14
C THR A 269 -4.56 5.93 15.06
N SER A 270 -5.32 6.99 15.35
CA SER A 270 -5.64 8.06 14.39
C SER A 270 -4.78 9.30 14.61
N SER A 271 -4.41 9.98 13.54
CA SER A 271 -3.82 11.31 13.59
C SER A 271 -4.06 12.11 12.31
N GLY A 272 -3.75 13.40 12.38
CA GLY A 272 -3.96 14.32 11.27
C GLY A 272 -5.40 14.81 11.16
N ALA A 273 -5.61 15.73 10.22
CA ALA A 273 -6.93 16.30 9.94
C ALA A 273 -7.57 15.57 8.75
N TYR A 274 -8.51 14.67 9.04
CA TYR A 274 -9.27 13.96 8.02
C TYR A 274 -10.71 13.72 8.47
N SER A 275 -11.58 13.38 7.53
CA SER A 275 -12.90 12.83 7.79
C SER A 275 -13.08 11.53 7.04
N ILE A 276 -13.86 10.64 7.62
CA ILE A 276 -14.25 9.39 6.98
C ILE A 276 -15.74 9.13 7.19
N THR A 277 -16.42 8.72 6.14
CA THR A 277 -17.84 8.42 6.16
C THR A 277 -18.08 7.06 5.54
N LYS A 278 -18.89 6.23 6.22
CA LYS A 278 -19.35 4.97 5.66
C LYS A 278 -20.31 5.22 4.48
N GLY A 279 -20.02 4.62 3.33
CA GLY A 279 -20.89 4.59 2.16
C GLY A 279 -21.80 3.37 2.13
N PRO A 280 -22.29 2.97 0.94
CA PRO A 280 -22.95 1.68 0.74
C PRO A 280 -22.05 0.50 1.13
N THR A 281 -22.57 -0.73 1.00
CA THR A 281 -21.84 -1.96 1.32
C THR A 281 -20.44 -1.95 0.71
N GLY A 282 -19.45 -2.26 1.55
CA GLY A 282 -18.03 -2.33 1.20
C GLY A 282 -17.36 -1.01 0.83
N ILE A 283 -18.01 0.15 0.99
CA ILE A 283 -17.45 1.45 0.56
C ILE A 283 -17.27 2.41 1.74
N TRP A 284 -16.13 3.11 1.79
CA TRP A 284 -15.85 4.25 2.67
C TRP A 284 -15.33 5.43 1.86
N TYR A 285 -15.62 6.63 2.35
CA TYR A 285 -15.17 7.87 1.75
C TYR A 285 -14.23 8.60 2.70
N LEU A 286 -12.97 8.79 2.31
CA LEU A 286 -11.93 9.46 3.08
C LEU A 286 -11.60 10.83 2.46
N THR A 287 -11.69 11.89 3.25
CA THR A 287 -11.15 13.21 2.90
C THR A 287 -10.00 13.54 3.82
N VAL A 288 -8.82 13.82 3.25
CA VAL A 288 -7.67 14.35 3.99
C VAL A 288 -7.65 15.87 3.78
N ASN A 289 -7.79 16.65 4.85
CA ASN A 289 -8.03 18.09 4.75
C ASN A 289 -6.84 18.79 4.07
N GLY A 290 -7.11 19.50 2.97
CA GLY A 290 -6.08 20.20 2.19
C GLY A 290 -5.31 19.32 1.20
N HIS A 291 -5.68 18.05 1.06
CA HIS A 291 -4.97 17.09 0.21
C HIS A 291 -5.89 16.40 -0.80
N SER A 292 -5.29 15.90 -1.89
CA SER A 292 -5.93 15.14 -2.95
C SER A 292 -5.01 14.04 -3.45
N ASP A 293 -5.45 13.31 -4.47
CA ASP A 293 -4.60 12.38 -5.19
C ASP A 293 -3.43 13.05 -5.93
N ALA A 294 -3.45 14.36 -6.13
CA ALA A 294 -2.36 15.11 -6.74
C ALA A 294 -1.28 15.55 -5.75
N THR A 295 -1.54 15.49 -4.43
CA THR A 295 -0.65 16.07 -3.42
C THR A 295 0.03 15.03 -2.52
N GLY A 296 -0.23 13.75 -2.73
CA GLY A 296 0.37 12.71 -1.89
C GLY A 296 0.06 11.28 -2.32
N THR A 297 0.41 10.35 -1.44
CA THR A 297 0.23 8.91 -1.63
C THR A 297 -0.56 8.36 -0.46
N LEU A 298 -1.66 7.66 -0.76
CA LEU A 298 -2.45 6.93 0.23
C LEU A 298 -1.99 5.48 0.24
N MET A 299 -1.62 4.97 1.41
CA MET A 299 -1.35 3.56 1.64
C MET A 299 -2.48 2.99 2.49
N ILE A 300 -2.92 1.76 2.18
CA ILE A 300 -4.08 1.13 2.81
C ILE A 300 -3.75 -0.32 3.14
N THR A 301 -4.35 -0.91 4.17
CA THR A 301 -4.21 -2.36 4.40
C THR A 301 -5.51 -2.89 4.98
N ALA A 302 -6.01 -3.99 4.43
CA ALA A 302 -7.20 -4.66 4.94
C ALA A 302 -6.94 -5.18 6.35
N ASN A 303 -7.97 -5.05 7.20
CA ASN A 303 -7.95 -5.64 8.52
C ASN A 303 -8.81 -6.91 8.54
N ALA A 304 -8.15 -8.04 8.79
CA ALA A 304 -8.80 -9.33 8.96
C ALA A 304 -8.98 -9.57 10.46
N GLU A 305 -10.21 -9.70 10.93
CA GLU A 305 -10.49 -10.02 12.33
C GLU A 305 -10.99 -11.45 12.44
N ALA A 306 -10.67 -12.12 13.57
CA ALA A 306 -11.01 -13.54 13.77
C ALA A 306 -12.53 -13.80 13.80
N ALA A 307 -13.31 -12.76 14.08
CA ALA A 307 -14.76 -12.75 13.97
C ALA A 307 -15.16 -11.64 12.99
N GLY A 308 -15.59 -12.01 11.79
CA GLY A 308 -15.96 -11.05 10.77
C GLY A 308 -16.14 -11.70 9.40
N ASN A 309 -16.65 -10.92 8.46
CA ASN A 309 -16.88 -11.36 7.08
C ASN A 309 -15.66 -11.14 6.18
N THR A 310 -14.57 -10.57 6.69
CA THR A 310 -13.46 -10.02 5.90
C THR A 310 -12.12 -10.76 6.01
N PRO A 311 -12.06 -12.07 6.31
CA PRO A 311 -10.78 -12.77 6.44
C PRO A 311 -10.00 -12.86 5.11
N ASP A 312 -10.65 -12.55 4.00
CA ASP A 312 -10.19 -12.66 2.62
C ASP A 312 -10.50 -11.39 1.79
N ASN A 313 -10.96 -10.31 2.41
CA ASN A 313 -11.30 -9.13 1.63
C ASN A 313 -10.06 -8.44 1.05
N LEU A 314 -10.11 -8.18 -0.25
CA LEU A 314 -9.21 -7.24 -0.90
C LEU A 314 -9.60 -5.81 -0.55
N LEU A 315 -8.60 -4.93 -0.57
CA LEU A 315 -8.79 -3.51 -0.35
C LEU A 315 -8.20 -2.73 -1.52
N THR A 316 -9.03 -1.91 -2.16
CA THR A 316 -8.62 -0.98 -3.21
C THR A 316 -9.08 0.43 -2.84
N TYR A 317 -8.48 1.44 -3.46
CA TYR A 317 -9.02 2.79 -3.36
C TYR A 317 -8.93 3.51 -4.69
N GLU A 318 -9.73 4.55 -4.90
CA GLU A 318 -9.62 5.44 -6.05
C GLU A 318 -9.96 6.86 -5.64
N TRP A 319 -9.43 7.85 -6.37
CA TRP A 319 -9.81 9.24 -6.16
C TRP A 319 -11.13 9.55 -6.85
N ASP A 320 -12.07 10.12 -6.11
CA ASP A 320 -13.32 10.67 -6.59
C ASP A 320 -13.16 12.19 -6.77
N PRO A 321 -12.87 12.67 -7.99
CA PRO A 321 -12.64 14.10 -8.24
C PRO A 321 -13.91 14.93 -8.12
N ILE A 322 -15.09 14.32 -8.22
CA ILE A 322 -16.38 15.04 -8.14
C ILE A 322 -16.61 15.49 -6.69
N ASN A 323 -16.34 14.61 -5.73
CA ASN A 323 -16.54 14.90 -4.31
C ASN A 323 -15.24 15.23 -3.55
N SER A 324 -14.09 15.25 -4.25
CA SER A 324 -12.77 15.54 -3.68
C SER A 324 -12.43 14.66 -2.48
N ARG A 325 -12.48 13.34 -2.68
CA ARG A 325 -12.26 12.33 -1.62
C ARG A 325 -11.71 11.03 -2.21
N PHE A 326 -11.13 10.19 -1.37
CA PHE A 326 -10.79 8.82 -1.73
C PHE A 326 -12.00 7.91 -1.47
N GLU A 327 -12.38 7.10 -2.45
CA GLU A 327 -13.32 5.99 -2.30
C GLU A 327 -12.53 4.71 -2.05
N ILE A 328 -12.66 4.13 -0.86
CA ILE A 328 -12.00 2.89 -0.44
C ILE A 328 -13.02 1.76 -0.49
N GLN A 329 -12.65 0.64 -1.11
CA GLN A 329 -13.52 -0.51 -1.31
C GLN A 329 -12.94 -1.77 -0.67
N THR A 330 -13.77 -2.51 0.07
CA THR A 330 -13.50 -3.89 0.49
C THR A 330 -14.27 -4.86 -0.40
N ARG A 331 -13.60 -5.90 -0.88
CA ARG A 331 -14.17 -6.88 -1.82
C ARG A 331 -13.90 -8.32 -1.40
N ASP A 332 -14.96 -9.09 -1.31
CA ASP A 332 -15.02 -10.50 -0.90
C ASP A 332 -14.51 -11.44 -1.98
N LEU A 333 -13.82 -12.50 -1.57
CA LEU A 333 -13.25 -13.49 -2.49
C LEU A 333 -13.88 -14.87 -2.31
N PRO A 334 -13.97 -15.67 -3.39
CA PRO A 334 -13.86 -15.27 -4.79
C PRO A 334 -15.09 -14.47 -5.21
N GLY A 335 -14.99 -13.78 -6.35
CA GLY A 335 -16.13 -13.08 -6.95
C GLY A 335 -16.09 -11.58 -6.81
N VAL A 336 -15.19 -11.04 -5.97
CA VAL A 336 -14.85 -9.62 -5.82
C VAL A 336 -16.07 -8.73 -5.58
N GLY A 337 -17.09 -9.26 -4.93
CA GLY A 337 -18.29 -8.53 -4.54
C GLY A 337 -17.99 -7.56 -3.40
N LEU A 338 -18.60 -6.37 -3.39
CA LEU A 338 -18.46 -5.45 -2.27
C LEU A 338 -19.03 -6.07 -0.99
N GLN A 339 -18.30 -5.96 0.12
CA GLN A 339 -18.68 -6.62 1.36
C GLN A 339 -18.26 -5.81 2.57
N ASP A 340 -19.16 -5.61 3.53
CA ASP A 340 -18.88 -4.86 4.76
C ASP A 340 -18.02 -5.67 5.74
N ALA A 341 -17.29 -4.94 6.59
CA ALA A 341 -16.73 -5.55 7.78
C ALA A 341 -17.83 -5.89 8.79
N GLY A 342 -17.51 -6.77 9.75
CA GLY A 342 -18.42 -7.08 10.86
C GLY A 342 -18.74 -5.83 11.69
N THR A 343 -19.86 -5.84 12.40
CA THR A 343 -20.20 -4.73 13.31
C THR A 343 -19.14 -4.59 14.41
N GLY A 344 -18.61 -3.38 14.59
CA GLY A 344 -17.55 -3.10 15.58
C GLY A 344 -16.17 -3.61 15.18
N VAL A 345 -16.02 -4.15 13.97
CA VAL A 345 -14.78 -4.71 13.43
C VAL A 345 -14.05 -3.64 12.62
N ALA A 346 -12.72 -3.62 12.69
CA ALA A 346 -11.92 -2.76 11.82
C ALA A 346 -11.98 -3.27 10.38
N ALA A 347 -12.32 -2.40 9.42
CA ALA A 347 -12.32 -2.74 8.00
C ALA A 347 -10.93 -2.60 7.39
N PHE A 348 -10.21 -1.53 7.73
CA PHE A 348 -8.88 -1.26 7.20
C PHE A 348 -8.09 -0.28 8.06
N SER A 349 -6.81 -0.15 7.74
CA SER A 349 -5.92 0.90 8.19
C SER A 349 -5.42 1.71 7.00
N PHE A 350 -5.16 3.00 7.19
CA PHE A 350 -4.63 3.88 6.15
C PHE A 350 -3.56 4.83 6.69
N ALA A 351 -2.66 5.28 5.81
CA ALA A 351 -1.76 6.40 6.03
C ALA A 351 -1.60 7.23 4.75
N PHE A 352 -1.70 8.55 4.87
CA PHE A 352 -1.49 9.49 3.78
C PHE A 352 -0.19 10.27 3.98
N PHE A 353 0.64 10.26 2.95
CA PHE A 353 1.93 10.93 2.89
C PHE A 353 1.89 12.03 1.84
N ALA A 354 2.12 13.28 2.24
CA ALA A 354 2.16 14.39 1.28
C ALA A 354 3.51 14.44 0.56
N VAL A 355 3.46 14.73 -0.73
CA VAL A 355 4.67 15.17 -1.45
C VAL A 355 5.05 16.54 -0.90
N PRO A 356 6.32 16.78 -0.54
CA PRO A 356 6.75 18.11 -0.14
C PRO A 356 6.43 19.10 -1.26
N GLU A 357 5.68 20.16 -0.95
CA GLU A 357 5.51 21.27 -1.87
C GLU A 357 6.90 21.74 -2.33
N PRO A 358 7.10 21.99 -3.64
CA PRO A 358 8.35 22.59 -4.08
C PRO A 358 8.50 23.88 -3.28
N THR A 359 9.51 23.95 -2.41
CA THR A 359 9.82 25.18 -1.68
C THR A 359 9.90 26.26 -2.72
N ALA A 360 8.92 27.16 -2.73
CA ALA A 360 8.93 28.30 -3.61
C ALA A 360 10.26 28.99 -3.33
N LEU A 361 11.22 28.87 -4.27
CA LEU A 361 12.42 29.68 -4.22
C LEU A 361 11.89 31.08 -4.16
N GLY A 362 11.96 31.69 -2.97
CA GLY A 362 11.54 33.06 -2.77
C GLY A 362 12.29 33.84 -3.82
N LEU A 363 11.59 34.28 -4.85
CA LEU A 363 12.15 35.16 -5.85
C LEU A 363 12.44 36.44 -5.08
N ILE A 364 13.64 36.54 -4.52
CA ILE A 364 14.16 37.79 -4.02
C ILE A 364 14.32 38.63 -5.28
N VAL A 365 13.26 39.32 -5.66
CA VAL A 365 13.37 40.44 -6.59
C VAL A 365 14.13 41.49 -5.78
N PRO A 366 15.39 41.80 -6.11
CA PRO A 366 16.09 42.86 -5.42
C PRO A 366 15.26 44.13 -5.63
N ALA A 367 14.88 44.79 -4.54
CA ALA A 367 14.21 46.08 -4.58
C ALA A 367 15.19 47.13 -5.12
N GLY A 368 15.35 47.17 -6.45
CA GLY A 368 16.49 47.87 -7.02
C GLY A 368 16.55 47.91 -8.54
N LEU A 369 15.43 47.99 -9.26
CA LEU A 369 15.42 48.60 -10.61
C LEU A 369 14.01 48.98 -11.11
N LEU A 370 13.29 49.83 -10.37
CA LEU A 370 12.15 50.57 -10.93
C LEU A 370 12.52 52.05 -11.11
N ALA A 371 13.57 52.32 -11.89
CA ALA A 371 13.87 53.67 -12.37
C ALA A 371 13.15 53.89 -13.70
N LEU A 372 11.90 54.35 -13.62
CA LEU A 372 11.10 54.83 -14.74
C LEU A 372 11.82 56.01 -15.42
N ARG A 373 12.46 55.79 -16.58
CA ARG A 373 12.96 56.87 -17.44
C ARG A 373 11.76 57.60 -18.07
N ARG A 374 11.29 58.68 -17.43
CA ARG A 374 10.43 59.68 -18.09
C ARG A 374 11.25 60.39 -19.18
N HIS A 375 11.05 60.01 -20.44
CA HIS A 375 11.49 60.83 -21.58
C HIS A 375 10.66 62.12 -21.64
N ARG A 376 11.26 63.25 -21.27
CA ARG A 376 10.75 64.58 -21.64
C ARG A 376 11.06 64.82 -23.12
N ARG A 377 10.02 65.03 -23.93
CA ARG A 377 10.13 65.58 -25.29
C ARG A 377 10.67 67.02 -25.19
N CYS A 378 11.77 67.28 -25.89
CA CYS A 378 12.27 68.61 -26.18
C CYS A 378 11.55 69.13 -27.44
N LYS A 379 11.01 70.35 -27.38
CA LYS A 379 10.59 71.14 -28.54
C LYS A 379 11.83 71.83 -29.11
N ILE A 380 11.98 71.84 -30.43
CA ILE A 380 12.78 72.84 -31.15
C ILE A 380 11.88 73.40 -32.26
N GLU A 381 11.99 74.72 -32.40
CA GLU A 381 11.33 75.64 -33.35
C GLU A 381 11.67 75.34 -34.82
#